data_AF-A0A9Q0F4E9-F1
#
_entry.id   AF-A0A9Q0F4E9-F1
#
_cell.length_a   1.000
_cell.length_b   1.000
_cell.length_c   1.000
_cell.angle_alpha   90.00
_cell.angle_beta   90.00
_cell.angle_gamma   90.00
#
_symmetry.space_group_name_H-M   'P 1'
#
loop_
_entity.id
_entity.type
_entity.pdbx_description
1 polymer ?
#
loop_
_entity_poly.entity_id
_entity_poly.type
_entity_poly.pdbx_seq_one_letter_code
_entity_poly.pdbx_strand_id
1 'polypeptide(L)'
;MLRPILLEDYQFIEKMAHLSRERIPERVVHARGVSAKGFFEVTHDVTDVTMADFLRAPGVQTPLIARFSVVVHERGSPETLRDTRGFSGNYDLVSNNFPIFFIRDPMKFPDLVHALKPNPKTHIQEMWRLFDFFTLHPESLHMLTFLFDDVGIPLNYRHMNGFGNHAFTLINKDGKVVYVKFHWISSQGVKSLLDDEAVKVGGANHSHATQDLYDSIETGDFPEWKLYIQTMDPADEDKYDFDPLDVTKIWPEDEFPLRPVGRMVLDKNVDNFFNEAEMLAFDPAHVVPGIYYSDDKLLQGRLFAYGDAQRYRLGANHLLLPVNAPKTEYHNNNYDGFMNFTKREEQVNYYPSWYDNVHPAKKYPIISVSLSGRPERMTQIN
;
A
#
# COMPACT_ATOMS: atom_id res chain seq x y z
N MET A 1 21.12 -18.04 51.80
CA MET A 1 19.68 -17.69 51.82
C MET A 1 19.45 -16.70 50.69
N LEU A 2 18.69 -17.08 49.65
CA LEU A 2 18.25 -16.12 48.63
C LEU A 2 17.21 -15.21 49.27
N ARG A 3 17.43 -13.89 49.23
CA ARG A 3 16.49 -12.88 49.75
C ARG A 3 15.48 -12.51 48.65
N PRO A 4 14.23 -12.14 49.00
CA PRO A 4 13.24 -11.72 48.01
C PRO A 4 13.58 -10.36 47.40
N ILE A 5 13.05 -10.10 46.20
CA ILE A 5 13.07 -8.77 45.57
C ILE A 5 12.14 -7.81 46.33
N LEU A 6 12.47 -6.51 46.34
CA LEU A 6 11.67 -5.45 46.96
C LEU A 6 11.03 -4.57 45.89
N LEU A 7 9.83 -4.06 46.18
CA LEU A 7 9.06 -3.20 45.25
C LEU A 7 9.69 -1.80 45.06
N GLU A 8 10.65 -1.40 45.90
CA GLU A 8 11.35 -0.12 45.75
C GLU A 8 12.40 -0.10 44.63
N ASP A 9 12.65 -1.24 43.97
CA ASP A 9 13.52 -1.29 42.80
C ASP A 9 12.82 -0.66 41.58
N TYR A 10 12.98 0.66 41.47
CA TYR A 10 12.44 1.46 40.38
C TYR A 10 12.91 0.96 39.00
N GLN A 11 14.19 0.58 38.86
CA GLN A 11 14.73 0.14 37.58
C GLN A 11 14.10 -1.18 37.12
N PHE A 12 13.84 -2.10 38.07
CA PHE A 12 13.09 -3.31 37.79
C PHE A 12 11.66 -2.99 37.32
N ILE A 13 10.93 -2.14 38.05
CA ILE A 13 9.55 -1.76 37.72
C ILE A 13 9.49 -1.13 36.32
N GLU A 14 10.31 -0.12 36.06
CA GLU A 14 10.28 0.62 34.79
C GLU A 14 10.61 -0.30 33.60
N LYS A 15 11.64 -1.15 33.75
CA LYS A 15 12.02 -2.11 32.70
C LYS A 15 10.89 -3.09 32.39
N MET A 16 10.24 -3.65 33.41
CA MET A 16 9.13 -4.58 33.23
C MET A 16 7.87 -3.90 32.68
N ALA A 17 7.59 -2.67 33.13
CA ALA A 17 6.46 -1.88 32.66
C ALA A 17 6.60 -1.51 31.17
N HIS A 18 7.81 -1.16 30.72
CA HIS A 18 8.09 -0.86 29.31
C HIS A 18 7.98 -2.12 28.43
N LEU A 19 8.58 -3.24 28.85
CA LEU A 19 8.47 -4.53 28.15
C LEU A 19 7.01 -4.91 27.89
N SER A 20 6.15 -4.69 28.89
CA SER A 20 4.72 -5.01 28.81
C SER A 20 3.95 -4.15 27.79
N ARG A 21 4.55 -3.09 27.26
CA ARG A 21 3.94 -2.09 26.36
C ARG A 21 4.64 -1.99 25.00
N GLU A 22 5.59 -2.88 24.70
CA GLU A 22 6.28 -2.89 23.40
C GLU A 22 5.38 -3.32 22.22
N ARG A 23 4.25 -3.99 22.48
CA ARG A 23 3.38 -4.49 21.43
C ARG A 23 2.27 -3.49 21.13
N ILE A 24 2.15 -3.13 19.86
CA ILE A 24 1.02 -2.40 19.29
C ILE A 24 0.15 -3.36 18.48
N PRO A 25 -1.10 -2.99 18.12
CA PRO A 25 -1.89 -3.77 17.18
C PRO A 25 -1.13 -3.96 15.86
N GLU A 26 -1.15 -5.18 15.31
CA GLU A 26 -0.68 -5.39 13.94
C GLU A 26 -1.65 -4.78 12.92
N ARG A 27 -1.26 -4.73 11.65
CA ARG A 27 -2.18 -4.34 10.58
C ARG A 27 -3.30 -5.38 10.47
N VAL A 28 -4.54 -4.93 10.26
CA VAL A 28 -5.71 -5.83 10.13
C VAL A 28 -5.55 -6.86 9.00
N VAL A 29 -4.90 -6.43 7.92
CA VAL A 29 -4.41 -7.23 6.80
C VAL A 29 -2.98 -6.81 6.51
N HIS A 30 -2.20 -7.66 5.85
CA HIS A 30 -0.80 -7.40 5.56
C HIS A 30 0.10 -7.24 6.79
N ALA A 31 -0.23 -7.97 7.87
CA ALA A 31 0.51 -7.93 9.13
C ALA A 31 1.96 -8.40 8.97
N ARG A 32 2.17 -9.54 8.31
CA ARG A 32 3.50 -10.09 8.00
C ARG A 32 4.10 -9.41 6.77
N GLY A 33 5.30 -8.84 6.91
CA GLY A 33 6.00 -8.18 5.81
C GLY A 33 7.37 -7.62 6.20
N VAL A 34 8.08 -7.09 5.21
CA VAL A 34 9.44 -6.52 5.32
C VAL A 34 9.51 -5.21 4.55
N SER A 35 10.37 -4.29 5.01
CA SER A 35 10.62 -3.02 4.33
C SER A 35 12.10 -2.86 3.97
N ALA A 36 12.35 -2.14 2.88
CA ALA A 36 13.68 -1.70 2.47
C ALA A 36 13.61 -0.28 1.88
N LYS A 37 14.71 0.46 2.04
CA LYS A 37 14.89 1.82 1.53
C LYS A 37 15.58 1.78 0.18
N GLY A 38 15.40 2.85 -0.57
CA GLY A 38 16.05 3.02 -1.86
C GLY A 38 15.64 4.31 -2.53
N PHE A 39 15.62 4.28 -3.87
CA PHE A 39 15.22 5.43 -4.67
C PHE A 39 14.42 5.01 -5.89
N PHE A 40 13.59 5.93 -6.37
CA PHE A 40 13.02 5.90 -7.69
C PHE A 40 13.76 6.88 -8.61
N GLU A 41 14.12 6.43 -9.81
CA GLU A 41 14.77 7.23 -10.84
C GLU A 41 13.91 7.28 -12.10
N VAL A 42 13.61 8.49 -12.57
CA VAL A 42 12.92 8.71 -13.85
C VAL A 42 13.87 8.37 -15.00
N THR A 43 13.44 7.56 -15.95
CA THR A 43 14.24 7.18 -17.12
C THR A 43 13.65 7.71 -18.44
N HIS A 44 12.36 8.00 -18.46
CA HIS A 44 11.63 8.48 -19.64
C HIS A 44 10.81 9.71 -19.27
N ASP A 45 10.68 10.64 -20.22
CA ASP A 45 9.82 11.80 -20.06
C ASP A 45 8.34 11.37 -20.11
N VAL A 46 7.59 11.78 -19.10
CA VAL A 46 6.13 11.54 -18.95
C VAL A 46 5.38 12.83 -18.61
N THR A 47 6.01 13.98 -18.84
CA THR A 47 5.45 15.30 -18.49
C THR A 47 4.24 15.70 -19.37
N ASP A 48 4.03 14.99 -20.48
CA ASP A 48 2.84 15.10 -21.33
C ASP A 48 1.57 14.56 -20.66
N VAL A 49 1.68 13.65 -19.68
CA VAL A 49 0.54 13.07 -18.96
C VAL A 49 0.43 13.52 -17.50
N THR A 50 1.53 13.91 -16.85
CA THR A 50 1.51 14.31 -15.44
C THR A 50 2.41 15.50 -15.14
N MET A 51 2.00 16.33 -14.17
CA MET A 51 2.82 17.39 -13.59
C MET A 51 3.48 17.00 -12.25
N ALA A 52 3.43 15.72 -11.86
CA ALA A 52 4.03 15.23 -10.62
C ALA A 52 5.52 15.55 -10.54
N ASP A 53 5.94 16.24 -9.48
CA ASP A 53 7.29 16.81 -9.40
C ASP A 53 8.40 15.74 -9.39
N PHE A 54 8.14 14.57 -8.79
CA PHE A 54 9.09 13.45 -8.80
C PHE A 54 9.27 12.81 -10.17
N LEU A 55 8.39 13.13 -11.14
CA LEU A 55 8.40 12.67 -12.53
C LEU A 55 8.83 13.76 -13.53
N ARG A 56 9.31 14.92 -13.04
CA ARG A 56 9.48 16.13 -13.85
C ARG A 56 10.50 16.05 -14.99
N ALA A 57 11.45 15.10 -14.96
CA ALA A 57 12.46 14.90 -16.01
C ALA A 57 13.24 13.59 -15.79
N PRO A 58 13.77 12.95 -16.86
CA PRO A 58 14.75 11.87 -16.75
C PRO A 58 15.96 12.24 -15.89
N GLY A 59 16.45 11.29 -15.10
CA GLY A 59 17.56 11.45 -14.15
C GLY A 59 17.15 11.99 -12.78
N VAL A 60 15.89 12.40 -12.58
CA VAL A 60 15.40 12.80 -11.26
C VAL A 60 15.32 11.57 -10.36
N GLN A 61 15.98 11.64 -9.21
CA GLN A 61 15.94 10.62 -8.16
C GLN A 61 15.12 11.08 -6.96
N THR A 62 14.25 10.20 -6.48
CA THR A 62 13.38 10.43 -5.31
C THR A 62 13.58 9.32 -4.30
N PRO A 63 14.02 9.61 -3.06
CA PRO A 63 14.14 8.62 -2.02
C PRO A 63 12.79 7.98 -1.70
N LEU A 64 12.79 6.68 -1.42
CA LEU A 64 11.60 5.94 -1.03
C LEU A 64 11.90 4.86 0.01
N ILE A 65 10.82 4.38 0.62
CA ILE A 65 10.79 3.13 1.35
C ILE A 65 9.69 2.26 0.73
N ALA A 66 10.00 1.00 0.48
CA ALA A 66 9.05 0.02 0.01
C ALA A 66 8.74 -0.99 1.13
N ARG A 67 7.53 -1.54 1.15
CA ARG A 67 7.13 -2.64 2.03
C ARG A 67 6.44 -3.73 1.24
N PHE A 68 6.93 -4.96 1.41
CA PHE A 68 6.32 -6.17 0.88
C PHE A 68 5.67 -6.98 1.98
N SER A 69 4.63 -7.76 1.66
CA SER A 69 3.86 -8.49 2.67
C SER A 69 3.07 -9.64 2.08
N VAL A 70 2.69 -10.61 2.91
CA VAL A 70 1.50 -11.47 2.67
C VAL A 70 0.24 -10.72 3.12
N VAL A 71 -0.98 -11.26 3.01
CA VAL A 71 -2.22 -10.53 3.32
C VAL A 71 -2.93 -11.07 4.57
N VAL A 72 -3.20 -12.37 4.59
CA VAL A 72 -4.26 -12.95 5.42
C VAL A 72 -3.83 -13.17 6.87
N HIS A 73 -2.72 -13.86 7.07
CA HIS A 73 -2.29 -14.33 8.39
C HIS A 73 -1.47 -13.28 9.16
N GLU A 74 -1.33 -13.50 10.45
CA GLU A 74 -0.78 -12.58 11.44
C GLU A 74 0.74 -12.37 11.26
N ARG A 75 1.34 -11.44 12.01
CA ARG A 75 2.74 -11.01 11.89
C ARG A 75 3.78 -12.15 11.94
N GLY A 76 3.47 -13.26 12.60
CA GLY A 76 4.35 -14.43 12.73
C GLY A 76 4.20 -15.48 11.63
N SER A 77 3.29 -15.28 10.68
CA SER A 77 2.94 -16.30 9.69
C SER A 77 4.06 -16.60 8.67
N PRO A 78 4.08 -17.80 8.07
CA PRO A 78 5.02 -18.14 6.99
C PRO A 78 4.80 -17.33 5.72
N GLU A 79 5.88 -16.94 5.06
CA GLU A 79 5.83 -16.18 3.81
C GLU A 79 5.64 -17.05 2.55
N THR A 80 5.63 -18.38 2.71
CA THR A 80 5.38 -19.36 1.64
C THR A 80 3.90 -19.68 1.44
N LEU A 81 2.99 -19.06 2.19
CA LEU A 81 1.56 -19.29 2.04
C LEU A 81 1.06 -18.79 0.67
N ARG A 82 0.12 -19.52 0.07
CA ARG A 82 -0.61 -19.07 -1.12
C ARG A 82 -1.45 -17.86 -0.75
N ASP A 83 -1.08 -16.70 -1.29
CA ASP A 83 -1.67 -15.43 -0.91
C ASP A 83 -1.34 -14.36 -1.95
N THR A 84 -2.10 -13.27 -1.95
CA THR A 84 -1.64 -12.05 -2.61
C THR A 84 -0.40 -11.52 -1.87
N ARG A 85 0.50 -10.85 -2.57
CA ARG A 85 1.60 -10.11 -1.95
C ARG A 85 1.35 -8.62 -2.06
N GLY A 86 1.39 -7.93 -0.92
CA GLY A 86 1.36 -6.46 -0.90
C GLY A 86 2.68 -5.90 -1.43
N PHE A 87 2.58 -4.81 -2.19
CA PHE A 87 3.70 -4.08 -2.78
C PHE A 87 3.45 -2.59 -2.56
N SER A 88 3.96 -2.00 -1.49
CA SER A 88 3.74 -0.58 -1.21
C SER A 88 5.03 0.21 -1.35
N GLY A 89 5.00 1.38 -1.97
CA GLY A 89 6.14 2.29 -2.06
C GLY A 89 5.81 3.51 -2.93
N ASN A 90 6.71 4.51 -2.94
CA ASN A 90 6.67 5.76 -3.72
C ASN A 90 5.33 6.54 -3.69
N TYR A 91 5.32 7.77 -3.15
CA TYR A 91 4.11 8.59 -2.92
C TYR A 91 2.90 7.83 -2.32
N ASP A 92 3.14 6.71 -1.64
CA ASP A 92 2.12 5.77 -1.16
C ASP A 92 1.28 5.09 -2.24
N LEU A 93 1.89 4.68 -3.35
CA LEU A 93 1.27 3.75 -4.29
C LEU A 93 1.15 2.35 -3.63
N VAL A 94 0.01 2.12 -2.98
CA VAL A 94 -0.30 0.87 -2.27
C VAL A 94 -0.85 -0.19 -3.23
N SER A 95 0.07 -1.00 -3.75
CA SER A 95 -0.13 -1.99 -4.81
C SER A 95 -0.17 -3.43 -4.29
N ASN A 96 -0.48 -4.37 -5.18
CA ASN A 96 -0.29 -5.81 -4.97
C ASN A 96 0.56 -6.42 -6.10
N ASN A 97 0.98 -7.67 -5.95
CA ASN A 97 1.68 -8.42 -7.00
C ASN A 97 0.77 -8.90 -8.14
N PHE A 98 -0.55 -8.71 -8.02
CA PHE A 98 -1.52 -9.02 -9.06
C PHE A 98 -2.16 -7.73 -9.60
N PRO A 99 -2.50 -7.66 -10.90
CA PRO A 99 -3.00 -6.44 -11.54
C PRO A 99 -4.47 -6.10 -11.21
N ILE A 100 -5.17 -6.99 -10.52
CA ILE A 100 -6.61 -6.92 -10.24
C ILE A 100 -6.90 -7.34 -8.80
N PHE A 101 -8.16 -7.26 -8.37
CA PHE A 101 -8.58 -7.64 -7.03
C PHE A 101 -9.84 -8.54 -7.04
N PHE A 102 -10.13 -9.18 -5.90
CA PHE A 102 -11.23 -10.15 -5.77
C PHE A 102 -12.63 -9.53 -5.85
N ILE A 103 -12.77 -8.27 -5.45
CA ILE A 103 -14.03 -7.55 -5.32
C ILE A 103 -13.87 -6.18 -5.96
N ARG A 104 -14.99 -5.58 -6.37
CA ARG A 104 -15.04 -4.25 -6.99
C ARG A 104 -15.82 -3.21 -6.17
N ASP A 105 -16.34 -3.61 -5.01
CA ASP A 105 -17.07 -2.72 -4.10
C ASP A 105 -16.45 -2.83 -2.70
N PRO A 106 -16.08 -1.71 -2.06
CA PRO A 106 -15.39 -1.73 -0.76
C PRO A 106 -16.27 -2.25 0.37
N MET A 107 -17.59 -2.23 0.24
CA MET A 107 -18.51 -2.76 1.27
C MET A 107 -18.26 -4.25 1.54
N LYS A 108 -17.80 -4.99 0.53
CA LYS A 108 -17.49 -6.42 0.63
C LYS A 108 -16.11 -6.71 1.25
N PHE A 109 -15.28 -5.70 1.48
CA PHE A 109 -13.90 -5.91 1.94
C PHE A 109 -13.82 -6.59 3.33
N PRO A 110 -14.61 -6.18 4.34
CA PRO A 110 -14.64 -6.90 5.62
C PRO A 110 -15.08 -8.36 5.46
N ASP A 111 -16.09 -8.63 4.63
CA ASP A 111 -16.59 -9.99 4.39
C ASP A 111 -15.56 -10.88 3.68
N LEU A 112 -14.87 -10.32 2.67
CA LEU A 112 -13.74 -10.97 2.00
C LEU A 112 -12.64 -11.32 3.01
N VAL A 113 -12.21 -10.37 3.83
CA VAL A 113 -11.16 -10.59 4.83
C VAL A 113 -11.60 -11.65 5.84
N HIS A 114 -12.84 -11.61 6.31
CA HIS A 114 -13.37 -12.63 7.22
C HIS A 114 -13.40 -14.03 6.59
N ALA A 115 -13.75 -14.14 5.31
CA ALA A 115 -13.77 -15.41 4.58
C ALA A 115 -12.36 -15.99 4.39
N LEU A 116 -11.37 -15.13 4.14
CA LEU A 116 -9.98 -15.52 3.96
C LEU A 116 -9.26 -15.85 5.28
N LYS A 117 -9.52 -15.11 6.35
CA LYS A 117 -8.86 -15.28 7.66
C LYS A 117 -9.28 -16.58 8.36
N PRO A 118 -8.52 -17.00 9.40
CA PRO A 118 -8.88 -18.17 10.21
C PRO A 118 -10.33 -18.15 10.72
N ASN A 119 -10.97 -19.31 10.72
CA ASN A 119 -12.35 -19.48 11.18
C ASN A 119 -12.49 -19.01 12.65
N PRO A 120 -13.51 -18.19 12.99
CA PRO A 120 -13.66 -17.65 14.34
C PRO A 120 -13.90 -18.70 15.43
N LYS A 121 -14.31 -19.93 15.06
CA LYS A 121 -14.52 -21.04 15.99
C LYS A 121 -13.26 -21.89 16.19
N THR A 122 -12.51 -22.17 15.12
CA THR A 122 -11.37 -23.11 15.16
C THR A 122 -10.02 -22.42 15.16
N HIS A 123 -9.98 -21.13 14.80
CA HIS A 123 -8.78 -20.35 14.55
C HIS A 123 -7.84 -21.01 13.51
N ILE A 124 -8.43 -21.72 12.54
CA ILE A 124 -7.73 -22.37 11.43
C ILE A 124 -8.31 -21.80 10.12
N GLN A 125 -7.45 -21.51 9.14
CA GLN A 125 -7.91 -21.16 7.80
C GLN A 125 -8.49 -22.39 7.11
N GLU A 126 -9.70 -22.27 6.58
CA GLU A 126 -10.44 -23.39 6.00
C GLU A 126 -10.94 -23.02 4.61
N MET A 127 -10.54 -23.81 3.59
CA MET A 127 -10.83 -23.50 2.19
C MET A 127 -12.32 -23.42 1.87
N TRP A 128 -13.18 -24.15 2.60
CA TRP A 128 -14.63 -24.09 2.35
C TRP A 128 -15.20 -22.70 2.61
N ARG A 129 -14.67 -21.92 3.57
CA ARG A 129 -15.12 -20.54 3.85
C ARG A 129 -14.73 -19.59 2.72
N LEU A 130 -13.51 -19.76 2.23
CA LEU A 130 -12.96 -19.03 1.10
C LEU A 130 -13.81 -19.28 -0.17
N PHE A 131 -14.08 -20.55 -0.49
CA PHE A 131 -14.87 -20.90 -1.67
C PHE A 131 -16.35 -20.60 -1.52
N ASP A 132 -16.93 -20.68 -0.32
CA ASP A 132 -18.31 -20.25 -0.06
C ASP A 132 -18.49 -18.77 -0.42
N PHE A 133 -17.60 -17.89 0.04
CA PHE A 133 -17.63 -16.48 -0.34
C PHE A 133 -17.45 -16.30 -1.85
N PHE A 134 -16.41 -16.89 -2.45
CA PHE A 134 -16.08 -16.63 -3.84
C PHE A 134 -17.08 -17.19 -4.86
N THR A 135 -17.71 -18.33 -4.57
CA THR A 135 -18.75 -18.89 -5.46
C THR A 135 -20.01 -18.02 -5.51
N LEU A 136 -20.23 -17.17 -4.51
CA LEU A 136 -21.30 -16.16 -4.48
C LEU A 136 -20.89 -14.81 -5.06
N HIS A 137 -19.62 -14.67 -5.46
CA HIS A 137 -18.99 -13.44 -5.94
C HIS A 137 -18.29 -13.69 -7.28
N PRO A 138 -19.03 -13.86 -8.38
CA PRO A 138 -18.46 -14.25 -9.67
C PRO A 138 -17.42 -13.25 -10.21
N GLU A 139 -17.46 -11.98 -9.77
CA GLU A 139 -16.42 -10.99 -10.09
C GLU A 139 -15.02 -11.41 -9.62
N SER A 140 -14.91 -12.31 -8.63
CA SER A 140 -13.65 -12.78 -8.06
C SER A 140 -12.91 -13.81 -8.93
N LEU A 141 -13.59 -14.41 -9.91
CA LEU A 141 -13.06 -15.56 -10.65
C LEU A 141 -11.72 -15.24 -11.35
N HIS A 142 -11.61 -14.05 -11.93
CA HIS A 142 -10.38 -13.62 -12.59
C HIS A 142 -9.20 -13.47 -11.61
N MET A 143 -9.44 -12.99 -10.40
CA MET A 143 -8.41 -12.92 -9.36
C MET A 143 -8.05 -14.32 -8.84
N LEU A 144 -9.01 -15.23 -8.74
CA LEU A 144 -8.76 -16.60 -8.30
C LEU A 144 -7.87 -17.36 -9.27
N THR A 145 -7.95 -17.10 -10.58
CA THR A 145 -7.02 -17.71 -11.53
C THR A 145 -5.58 -17.30 -11.23
N PHE A 146 -5.31 -16.04 -10.87
CA PHE A 146 -3.97 -15.63 -10.42
C PHE A 146 -3.58 -16.26 -9.07
N LEU A 147 -4.49 -16.27 -8.10
CA LEU A 147 -4.19 -16.79 -6.76
C LEU A 147 -3.84 -18.29 -6.77
N PHE A 148 -4.50 -19.08 -7.62
CA PHE A 148 -4.31 -20.53 -7.72
C PHE A 148 -3.33 -20.98 -8.82
N ASP A 149 -2.78 -20.03 -9.60
CA ASP A 149 -1.61 -20.25 -10.45
C ASP A 149 -0.33 -20.30 -9.59
N ASP A 150 0.81 -20.68 -10.16
CA ASP A 150 2.12 -20.70 -9.52
C ASP A 150 2.50 -19.31 -8.98
N VAL A 151 2.09 -18.23 -9.64
CA VAL A 151 2.30 -16.84 -9.16
C VAL A 151 1.62 -16.52 -7.82
N GLY A 152 0.73 -17.40 -7.34
CA GLY A 152 0.15 -17.39 -5.99
C GLY A 152 1.14 -17.58 -4.84
N ILE A 153 2.32 -18.14 -5.12
CA ILE A 153 3.41 -18.31 -4.15
C ILE A 153 4.73 -17.86 -4.81
N PRO A 154 5.04 -16.55 -4.79
CA PRO A 154 6.33 -16.07 -5.31
C PRO A 154 7.52 -16.71 -4.58
N LEU A 155 8.62 -16.91 -5.29
CA LEU A 155 9.89 -17.44 -4.75
C LEU A 155 10.39 -16.61 -3.56
N ASN A 156 10.26 -15.30 -3.68
CA ASN A 156 10.54 -14.29 -2.67
C ASN A 156 10.00 -12.94 -3.19
N TYR A 157 10.18 -11.87 -2.42
CA TYR A 157 9.65 -10.56 -2.79
C TYR A 157 10.33 -9.93 -4.01
N ARG A 158 11.55 -10.33 -4.37
CA ARG A 158 12.30 -9.73 -5.51
C ARG A 158 11.85 -10.29 -6.86
N HIS A 159 11.29 -11.51 -6.87
CA HIS A 159 10.86 -12.23 -8.07
C HIS A 159 9.34 -12.16 -8.31
N MET A 160 8.73 -11.02 -8.01
CA MET A 160 7.33 -10.74 -8.31
C MET A 160 7.19 -9.34 -8.91
N ASN A 161 6.18 -9.17 -9.77
CA ASN A 161 5.77 -7.84 -10.21
C ASN A 161 4.98 -7.12 -9.11
N GLY A 162 4.70 -5.84 -9.32
CA GLY A 162 3.78 -5.04 -8.53
C GLY A 162 2.84 -4.27 -9.45
N PHE A 163 1.62 -4.00 -9.02
CA PHE A 163 0.61 -3.34 -9.84
C PHE A 163 -0.26 -2.44 -8.99
N GLY A 164 -0.52 -1.21 -9.43
CA GLY A 164 -1.39 -0.27 -8.72
C GLY A 164 -2.84 -0.76 -8.52
N ASN A 165 -3.22 -1.85 -9.20
CA ASN A 165 -4.55 -2.46 -9.31
C ASN A 165 -5.57 -1.52 -9.98
N HIS A 166 -5.85 -0.41 -9.32
CA HIS A 166 -6.83 0.58 -9.70
C HIS A 166 -6.36 1.41 -10.90
N ALA A 167 -7.32 1.91 -11.66
CA ALA A 167 -7.09 3.11 -12.45
C ALA A 167 -6.93 4.30 -11.49
N PHE A 168 -5.93 5.14 -11.71
CA PHE A 168 -5.80 6.48 -11.12
C PHE A 168 -5.97 7.51 -12.22
N THR A 169 -5.82 8.78 -11.88
CA THR A 169 -5.84 9.87 -12.85
C THR A 169 -4.51 10.62 -12.84
N LEU A 170 -3.97 10.91 -14.02
CA LEU A 170 -2.86 11.86 -14.19
C LEU A 170 -3.36 13.17 -14.78
N ILE A 171 -2.75 14.27 -14.34
CA ILE A 171 -3.02 15.61 -14.85
C ILE A 171 -1.71 16.28 -15.22
N ASN A 172 -1.58 16.74 -16.47
CA ASN A 172 -0.39 17.44 -16.94
C ASN A 172 -0.48 18.96 -16.67
N LYS A 173 0.58 19.72 -17.00
CA LYS A 173 0.64 21.17 -16.76
C LYS A 173 -0.41 21.98 -17.52
N ASP A 174 -0.91 21.46 -18.63
CA ASP A 174 -1.96 22.08 -19.46
C ASP A 174 -3.38 21.73 -18.97
N GLY A 175 -3.49 20.90 -17.92
CA GLY A 175 -4.76 20.43 -17.39
C GLY A 175 -5.36 19.25 -18.17
N LYS A 176 -4.61 18.61 -19.07
CA LYS A 176 -5.04 17.37 -19.74
C LYS A 176 -5.12 16.25 -18.70
N VAL A 177 -6.23 15.52 -18.73
CA VAL A 177 -6.54 14.42 -17.82
C VAL A 177 -6.43 13.11 -18.58
N VAL A 178 -5.79 12.10 -17.98
CA VAL A 178 -5.81 10.70 -18.47
C VAL A 178 -6.01 9.75 -17.31
N TYR A 179 -6.74 8.65 -17.51
CA TYR A 179 -6.67 7.53 -16.58
C TYR A 179 -5.35 6.79 -16.74
N VAL A 180 -4.85 6.19 -15.66
CA VAL A 180 -3.57 5.49 -15.62
C VAL A 180 -3.65 4.18 -14.81
N LYS A 181 -2.99 3.13 -15.29
CA LYS A 181 -2.62 1.96 -14.47
C LYS A 181 -1.10 1.87 -14.33
N PHE A 182 -0.61 1.60 -13.12
CA PHE A 182 0.82 1.49 -12.80
C PHE A 182 1.27 0.03 -12.75
N HIS A 183 2.41 -0.25 -13.38
CA HIS A 183 2.99 -1.59 -13.50
C HIS A 183 4.47 -1.58 -13.10
N TRP A 184 4.82 -2.26 -12.02
CA TRP A 184 6.19 -2.51 -11.57
C TRP A 184 6.64 -3.88 -12.07
N ILE A 185 7.55 -3.89 -13.04
CA ILE A 185 8.07 -5.13 -13.62
C ILE A 185 9.42 -5.44 -12.99
N SER A 186 9.53 -6.61 -12.35
CA SER A 186 10.77 -7.06 -11.71
C SER A 186 11.87 -7.25 -12.73
N SER A 187 13.03 -6.63 -12.50
CA SER A 187 14.24 -6.86 -13.30
C SER A 187 14.88 -8.23 -13.02
N GLN A 188 14.50 -8.89 -11.93
CA GLN A 188 14.94 -10.25 -11.56
C GLN A 188 14.11 -11.36 -12.24
N GLY A 189 12.99 -10.97 -12.85
CA GLY A 189 12.01 -11.87 -13.45
C GLY A 189 11.04 -12.47 -12.43
N VAL A 190 9.91 -12.98 -12.91
CA VAL A 190 8.90 -13.62 -12.07
C VAL A 190 9.27 -15.08 -11.84
N LYS A 191 9.32 -15.49 -10.57
CA LYS A 191 9.57 -16.88 -10.15
C LYS A 191 8.68 -17.24 -8.98
N SER A 192 8.30 -18.50 -8.91
CA SER A 192 7.37 -19.05 -7.93
C SER A 192 7.91 -20.31 -7.28
N LEU A 193 7.33 -20.66 -6.12
CA LEU A 193 7.46 -21.98 -5.51
C LEU A 193 6.26 -22.83 -5.91
N LEU A 194 6.52 -24.09 -6.26
CA LEU A 194 5.46 -25.10 -6.31
C LEU A 194 5.00 -25.44 -4.88
N ASP A 195 3.79 -26.01 -4.75
CA ASP A 195 3.19 -26.29 -3.44
C ASP A 195 4.10 -27.17 -2.54
N ASP A 196 4.81 -28.16 -3.10
CA ASP A 196 5.69 -29.03 -2.32
C ASP A 196 7.02 -28.35 -1.94
N GLU A 197 7.50 -27.43 -2.77
CA GLU A 197 8.64 -26.56 -2.46
C GLU A 197 8.28 -25.57 -1.36
N ALA A 198 7.09 -24.98 -1.41
CA ALA A 198 6.58 -24.06 -0.41
C ALA A 198 6.50 -24.70 0.99
N VAL A 199 6.14 -25.99 1.07
CA VAL A 199 6.17 -26.77 2.32
C VAL A 199 7.59 -26.95 2.83
N LYS A 200 8.54 -27.33 1.97
CA LYS A 200 9.95 -27.54 2.34
C LYS A 200 10.60 -26.24 2.80
N VAL A 201 10.46 -25.17 2.02
CA VAL A 201 11.03 -23.84 2.33
C VAL A 201 10.39 -23.27 3.59
N GLY A 202 9.06 -23.28 3.69
CA GLY A 202 8.35 -22.74 4.85
C GLY A 202 8.61 -23.51 6.14
N GLY A 203 8.77 -24.84 6.04
CA GLY A 203 9.15 -25.69 7.18
C GLY A 203 10.57 -25.46 7.68
N ALA A 204 11.50 -25.06 6.79
CA ALA A 204 12.87 -24.72 7.15
C ALA A 204 13.00 -23.28 7.66
N ASN A 205 12.31 -22.34 7.00
CA ASN A 205 12.36 -20.92 7.31
C ASN A 205 11.04 -20.22 6.95
N HIS A 206 10.21 -19.98 7.96
CA HIS A 206 8.96 -19.23 7.78
C HIS A 206 9.19 -17.76 7.35
N SER A 207 10.41 -17.26 7.47
CA SER A 207 10.84 -15.89 7.12
C SER A 207 11.72 -15.82 5.87
N HIS A 208 11.65 -16.82 4.97
CA HIS A 208 12.55 -16.92 3.82
C HIS A 208 12.56 -15.69 2.90
N ALA A 209 11.40 -15.06 2.64
CA ALA A 209 11.30 -13.93 1.71
C ALA A 209 11.81 -12.63 2.34
N THR A 210 11.56 -12.45 3.64
CA THR A 210 12.19 -11.38 4.45
C THR A 210 13.71 -11.53 4.45
N GLN A 211 14.20 -12.75 4.70
CA GLN A 211 15.64 -13.02 4.74
C GLN A 211 16.30 -12.82 3.37
N ASP A 212 15.70 -13.32 2.29
CA ASP A 212 16.20 -13.10 0.93
C ASP A 212 16.37 -11.62 0.61
N LEU A 213 15.36 -10.78 0.90
CA LEU A 213 15.45 -9.34 0.63
C LEU A 213 16.59 -8.70 1.43
N TYR A 214 16.68 -9.02 2.72
CA TYR A 214 17.71 -8.48 3.61
C TYR A 214 19.12 -8.86 3.14
N ASP A 215 19.36 -10.16 2.92
CA ASP A 215 20.66 -10.71 2.53
C ASP A 215 21.09 -10.22 1.13
N SER A 216 20.13 -10.07 0.20
CA SER A 216 20.42 -9.53 -1.14
C SER A 216 20.91 -8.09 -1.07
N ILE A 217 20.28 -7.26 -0.24
CA ILE A 217 20.71 -5.87 -0.04
C ILE A 217 22.07 -5.81 0.67
N GLU A 218 22.29 -6.60 1.71
CA GLU A 218 23.59 -6.64 2.42
C GLU A 218 24.75 -7.05 1.50
N THR A 219 24.49 -7.90 0.50
CA THR A 219 25.50 -8.40 -0.44
C THR A 219 25.66 -7.53 -1.69
N GLY A 220 24.88 -6.46 -1.83
CA GLY A 220 24.90 -5.57 -2.99
C GLY A 220 24.12 -6.06 -4.21
N ASP A 221 23.37 -7.17 -4.11
CA ASP A 221 22.43 -7.65 -5.12
C ASP A 221 21.08 -6.89 -5.00
N PHE A 222 21.14 -5.58 -5.26
CA PHE A 222 20.02 -4.68 -5.07
C PHE A 222 18.85 -5.02 -6.00
N PRO A 223 17.66 -5.35 -5.47
CA PRO A 223 16.51 -5.59 -6.33
C PRO A 223 16.02 -4.31 -7.00
N GLU A 224 15.47 -4.48 -8.20
CA GLU A 224 15.07 -3.40 -9.09
C GLU A 224 13.74 -3.73 -9.77
N TRP A 225 12.85 -2.76 -9.84
CA TRP A 225 11.63 -2.81 -10.63
C TRP A 225 11.55 -1.64 -11.60
N LYS A 226 11.16 -1.92 -12.84
CA LYS A 226 10.87 -0.89 -13.85
C LYS A 226 9.42 -0.48 -13.76
N LEU A 227 9.16 0.82 -13.68
CA LEU A 227 7.80 1.37 -13.73
C LEU A 227 7.37 1.58 -15.18
N TYR A 228 6.21 1.04 -15.50
CA TYR A 228 5.46 1.30 -16.72
C TYR A 228 4.08 1.84 -16.36
N ILE A 229 3.47 2.56 -17.30
CA ILE A 229 2.10 3.01 -17.24
C ILE A 229 1.32 2.59 -18.48
N GLN A 230 0.05 2.28 -18.29
CA GLN A 230 -0.95 2.31 -19.35
C GLN A 230 -1.77 3.58 -19.17
N THR A 231 -2.22 4.22 -20.25
CA THR A 231 -3.04 5.43 -20.19
C THR A 231 -4.28 5.32 -21.07
N MET A 232 -5.40 5.85 -20.60
CA MET A 232 -6.67 5.89 -21.31
C MET A 232 -7.26 7.31 -21.23
N ASP A 233 -7.87 7.78 -22.32
CA ASP A 233 -8.64 9.03 -22.28
C ASP A 233 -9.96 8.78 -21.55
N PRO A 234 -10.34 9.57 -20.51
CA PRO A 234 -11.62 9.41 -19.84
C PRO A 234 -12.82 9.49 -20.80
N ALA A 235 -12.70 10.18 -21.93
CA ALA A 235 -13.75 10.21 -22.95
C ALA A 235 -13.96 8.86 -23.68
N ASP A 236 -13.05 7.91 -23.49
CA ASP A 236 -13.11 6.57 -24.06
C ASP A 236 -13.67 5.52 -23.09
N GLU A 237 -14.03 5.90 -21.86
CA GLU A 237 -14.45 4.95 -20.81
C GLU A 237 -15.57 4.01 -21.27
N ASP A 238 -16.58 4.54 -21.95
CA ASP A 238 -17.76 3.80 -22.45
C ASP A 238 -17.52 3.05 -23.78
N LYS A 239 -16.29 3.05 -24.33
CA LYS A 239 -16.00 2.44 -25.65
C LYS A 239 -15.69 0.95 -25.60
N TYR A 240 -15.41 0.40 -24.43
CA TYR A 240 -14.94 -0.98 -24.24
C TYR A 240 -16.04 -1.91 -23.74
N ASP A 241 -15.84 -3.23 -23.88
CA ASP A 241 -16.76 -4.25 -23.38
C ASP A 241 -16.56 -4.59 -21.89
N PHE A 242 -15.63 -3.88 -21.24
CA PHE A 242 -15.38 -3.89 -19.80
C PHE A 242 -15.38 -2.47 -19.26
N ASP A 243 -15.67 -2.33 -17.98
CA ASP A 243 -15.54 -1.07 -17.24
C ASP A 243 -14.05 -0.82 -16.91
N PRO A 244 -13.41 0.24 -17.44
CA PRO A 244 -12.02 0.55 -17.15
C PRO A 244 -11.68 0.81 -15.68
N LEU A 245 -12.68 1.19 -14.88
CA LEU A 245 -12.58 1.48 -13.45
C LEU A 245 -12.98 0.29 -12.57
N ASP A 246 -13.39 -0.83 -13.16
CA ASP A 246 -13.60 -2.10 -12.44
C ASP A 246 -12.24 -2.78 -12.16
N VAL A 247 -11.80 -2.72 -10.90
CA VAL A 247 -10.55 -3.33 -10.42
C VAL A 247 -10.46 -4.85 -10.61
N THR A 248 -11.54 -5.54 -10.98
CA THR A 248 -11.49 -6.97 -11.35
C THR A 248 -11.07 -7.19 -12.82
N LYS A 249 -10.83 -6.11 -13.58
CA LYS A 249 -10.47 -6.12 -15.00
C LYS A 249 -9.06 -5.57 -15.24
N ILE A 250 -8.36 -6.21 -16.17
CA ILE A 250 -7.11 -5.69 -16.73
C ILE A 250 -7.41 -4.81 -17.94
N TRP A 251 -6.50 -3.90 -18.27
CA TRP A 251 -6.51 -3.24 -19.57
C TRP A 251 -5.61 -4.06 -20.51
N PRO A 252 -6.12 -4.59 -21.63
CA PRO A 252 -5.33 -5.39 -22.56
C PRO A 252 -4.09 -4.63 -23.05
N GLU A 253 -2.91 -5.26 -23.02
CA GLU A 253 -1.66 -4.59 -23.36
C GLU A 253 -1.51 -4.31 -24.87
N ASP A 254 -2.25 -5.02 -25.72
CA ASP A 254 -2.32 -4.79 -27.15
C ASP A 254 -3.16 -3.55 -27.51
N GLU A 255 -4.15 -3.21 -26.69
CA GLU A 255 -4.94 -1.98 -26.82
C GLU A 255 -4.30 -0.80 -26.06
N PHE A 256 -3.75 -1.07 -24.87
CA PHE A 256 -3.11 -0.09 -24.00
C PHE A 256 -1.65 -0.49 -23.74
N PRO A 257 -0.72 -0.16 -24.66
CA PRO A 257 0.66 -0.59 -24.54
C PRO A 257 1.37 0.04 -23.34
N LEU A 258 2.25 -0.74 -22.71
CA LEU A 258 3.08 -0.29 -21.60
C LEU A 258 4.05 0.80 -22.05
N ARG A 259 3.92 1.98 -21.45
CA ARG A 259 4.85 3.10 -21.62
C ARG A 259 5.84 3.15 -20.44
N PRO A 260 7.16 3.13 -20.68
CA PRO A 260 8.15 3.18 -19.61
C PRO A 260 8.16 4.56 -18.92
N VAL A 261 8.47 4.56 -17.62
CA VAL A 261 8.56 5.77 -16.78
C VAL A 261 9.93 5.89 -16.09
N GLY A 262 10.33 4.85 -15.36
CA GLY A 262 11.44 4.93 -14.42
C GLY A 262 11.79 3.57 -13.83
N ARG A 263 12.62 3.57 -12.79
CA ARG A 263 13.00 2.37 -12.04
C ARG A 263 13.08 2.65 -10.55
N MET A 264 12.69 1.68 -9.75
CA MET A 264 12.93 1.65 -8.31
C MET A 264 14.08 0.69 -8.03
N VAL A 265 15.05 1.12 -7.24
CA VAL A 265 16.15 0.27 -6.73
C VAL A 265 16.09 0.31 -5.21
N LEU A 266 16.12 -0.87 -4.56
CA LEU A 266 16.20 -0.96 -3.11
C LEU A 266 17.64 -1.30 -2.71
N ASP A 267 18.32 -0.33 -2.11
CA ASP A 267 19.78 -0.37 -1.89
C ASP A 267 20.17 -0.33 -0.40
N LYS A 268 19.19 -0.23 0.50
CA LYS A 268 19.47 -0.13 1.93
C LYS A 268 18.41 -0.83 2.79
N ASN A 269 18.87 -1.66 3.71
CA ASN A 269 18.02 -2.25 4.75
C ASN A 269 17.53 -1.21 5.76
N VAL A 270 16.38 -1.45 6.37
CA VAL A 270 15.89 -0.60 7.47
C VAL A 270 16.85 -0.67 8.66
N ASP A 271 17.05 0.46 9.32
CA ASP A 271 17.99 0.55 10.45
C ASP A 271 17.36 -0.10 11.71
N ASN A 272 16.02 -0.04 11.83
CA ASN A 272 15.26 -0.75 12.86
C ASN A 272 13.89 -1.19 12.33
N PHE A 273 13.60 -2.48 12.39
CA PHE A 273 12.37 -3.06 11.85
C PHE A 273 11.11 -2.45 12.48
N PHE A 274 11.06 -2.26 13.80
CA PHE A 274 9.87 -1.71 14.43
C PHE A 274 9.63 -0.27 13.98
N ASN A 275 10.65 0.58 14.08
CA ASN A 275 10.53 2.01 13.77
C ASN A 275 10.27 2.31 12.29
N GLU A 276 10.71 1.45 11.37
CA GLU A 276 10.70 1.75 9.94
C GLU A 276 9.90 0.76 9.07
N ALA A 277 9.52 -0.41 9.61
CA ALA A 277 8.65 -1.36 8.92
C ALA A 277 7.31 -1.53 9.65
N GLU A 278 7.32 -1.74 10.97
CA GLU A 278 6.08 -1.91 11.72
C GLU A 278 5.30 -0.59 11.83
N MET A 279 5.99 0.50 12.18
CA MET A 279 5.43 1.85 12.36
C MET A 279 5.13 2.59 11.04
N LEU A 280 5.51 2.01 9.91
CA LEU A 280 5.28 2.57 8.57
C LEU A 280 3.77 2.58 8.23
N ALA A 281 3.32 3.67 7.64
CA ALA A 281 1.95 3.88 7.20
C ALA A 281 1.96 4.37 5.74
N PHE A 282 1.30 3.62 4.86
CA PHE A 282 1.02 4.03 3.49
C PHE A 282 -0.48 4.25 3.35
N ASP A 283 -0.91 5.35 2.74
CA ASP A 283 -2.32 5.64 2.49
C ASP A 283 -2.53 6.02 1.01
N PRO A 284 -3.40 5.32 0.24
CA PRO A 284 -3.74 5.70 -1.12
C PRO A 284 -4.29 7.13 -1.26
N ALA A 285 -4.79 7.75 -0.17
CA ALA A 285 -5.20 9.15 -0.13
C ALA A 285 -4.04 10.15 -0.10
N HIS A 286 -2.79 9.69 0.06
CA HIS A 286 -1.62 10.55 -0.01
C HIS A 286 -1.17 10.78 -1.46
N VAL A 287 -1.96 11.54 -2.22
CA VAL A 287 -1.58 11.93 -3.59
C VAL A 287 -0.74 13.20 -3.63
N VAL A 288 0.01 13.37 -4.72
CA VAL A 288 0.79 14.58 -5.04
C VAL A 288 0.21 15.28 -6.27
N PRO A 289 0.38 16.61 -6.41
CA PRO A 289 -0.11 17.33 -7.60
C PRO A 289 0.29 16.64 -8.91
N GLY A 290 -0.68 16.44 -9.80
CA GLY A 290 -0.51 15.71 -11.06
C GLY A 290 -0.85 14.22 -11.00
N ILE A 291 -1.15 13.69 -9.82
CA ILE A 291 -1.76 12.36 -9.61
C ILE A 291 -3.02 12.55 -8.77
N TYR A 292 -4.10 11.89 -9.15
CA TYR A 292 -5.38 11.97 -8.46
C TYR A 292 -6.13 10.64 -8.54
N TYR A 293 -7.27 10.57 -7.86
CA TYR A 293 -8.13 9.39 -7.82
C TYR A 293 -8.94 9.23 -9.11
N SER A 294 -9.40 8.01 -9.38
CA SER A 294 -10.49 7.73 -10.32
C SER A 294 -11.78 7.41 -9.56
N ASP A 295 -12.86 7.11 -10.28
CA ASP A 295 -14.15 6.73 -9.70
C ASP A 295 -14.26 5.22 -9.42
N ASP A 296 -13.15 4.47 -9.45
CA ASP A 296 -13.08 3.08 -8.98
C ASP A 296 -13.61 2.98 -7.53
N LYS A 297 -14.73 2.28 -7.36
CA LYS A 297 -15.43 2.18 -6.07
C LYS A 297 -14.55 1.61 -4.97
N LEU A 298 -13.74 0.60 -5.27
CA LEU A 298 -12.86 0.00 -4.28
C LEU A 298 -11.77 0.98 -3.88
N LEU A 299 -11.18 1.71 -4.83
CA LEU A 299 -10.23 2.78 -4.54
C LEU A 299 -10.86 3.82 -3.60
N GLN A 300 -12.07 4.29 -3.90
CA GLN A 300 -12.80 5.28 -3.08
C GLN A 300 -12.95 4.84 -1.62
N GLY A 301 -13.27 3.57 -1.37
CA GLY A 301 -13.34 3.04 0.01
C GLY A 301 -11.98 3.02 0.71
N ARG A 302 -10.90 2.74 -0.03
CA ARG A 302 -9.53 2.73 0.51
C ARG A 302 -9.07 4.13 0.93
N LEU A 303 -9.51 5.19 0.25
CA LEU A 303 -9.14 6.58 0.59
C LEU A 303 -9.53 6.98 2.02
N PHE A 304 -10.54 6.32 2.60
CA PHE A 304 -10.92 6.50 4.00
C PHE A 304 -10.23 5.47 4.91
N ALA A 305 -10.27 4.20 4.52
CA ALA A 305 -9.96 3.08 5.41
C ALA A 305 -8.52 3.08 5.94
N TYR A 306 -7.54 3.51 5.14
CA TYR A 306 -6.13 3.46 5.52
C TYR A 306 -5.80 4.45 6.63
N GLY A 307 -6.09 5.74 6.44
CA GLY A 307 -5.89 6.75 7.46
C GLY A 307 -6.64 6.43 8.75
N ASP A 308 -7.84 5.84 8.66
CA ASP A 308 -8.60 5.41 9.84
C ASP A 308 -7.92 4.28 10.62
N ALA A 309 -7.55 3.20 9.93
CA ALA A 309 -6.83 2.08 10.52
C ALA A 309 -5.49 2.51 11.13
N GLN A 310 -4.79 3.46 10.50
CA GLN A 310 -3.51 3.99 10.99
C GLN A 310 -3.68 4.83 12.25
N ARG A 311 -4.72 5.67 12.34
CA ARG A 311 -5.04 6.44 13.55
C ARG A 311 -5.30 5.51 14.75
N TYR A 312 -5.99 4.40 14.54
CA TYR A 312 -6.17 3.37 15.59
C TYR A 312 -4.84 2.68 15.96
N ARG A 313 -4.11 2.21 14.95
CA ARG A 313 -2.92 1.36 15.14
C ARG A 313 -1.72 2.11 15.72
N LEU A 314 -1.50 3.33 15.27
CA LEU A 314 -0.28 4.12 15.52
C LEU A 314 -0.54 5.42 16.28
N GLY A 315 -1.81 5.79 16.48
CA GLY A 315 -2.23 7.05 17.10
C GLY A 315 -2.48 8.18 16.10
N ALA A 316 -3.17 9.22 16.59
CA ALA A 316 -3.55 10.38 15.78
C ALA A 316 -2.35 11.12 15.15
N ASN A 317 -1.20 11.08 15.83
CA ASN A 317 0.02 11.79 15.44
C ASN A 317 1.04 10.91 14.69
N HIS A 318 0.63 9.77 14.11
CA HIS A 318 1.55 8.83 13.45
C HIS A 318 2.34 9.43 12.27
N LEU A 319 1.85 10.49 11.64
CA LEU A 319 2.58 11.23 10.58
C LEU A 319 3.79 12.00 11.12
N LEU A 320 3.92 12.16 12.44
CA LEU A 320 5.12 12.73 13.05
C LEU A 320 6.27 11.72 13.17
N LEU A 321 5.98 10.42 13.06
CA LEU A 321 6.99 9.38 13.13
C LEU A 321 7.99 9.56 11.98
N PRO A 322 9.32 9.46 12.22
CA PRO A 322 10.32 9.81 11.21
C PRO A 322 10.19 9.11 9.85
N VAL A 323 9.64 7.88 9.85
CA VAL A 323 9.43 7.08 8.64
C VAL A 323 8.20 7.54 7.83
N ASN A 324 7.20 8.14 8.48
CA ASN A 324 5.97 8.63 7.86
C ASN A 324 6.01 10.15 7.59
N ALA A 325 6.93 10.86 8.23
CA ALA A 325 7.04 12.30 8.11
C ALA A 325 7.43 12.71 6.68
N PRO A 326 6.74 13.69 6.07
CA PRO A 326 7.07 14.17 4.74
C PRO A 326 8.49 14.75 4.71
N LYS A 327 9.17 14.60 3.58
CA LYS A 327 10.52 15.15 3.35
C LYS A 327 10.52 16.59 2.79
N THR A 328 9.41 17.27 2.95
CA THR A 328 9.20 18.67 2.57
C THR A 328 8.68 19.44 3.77
N GLU A 329 8.81 20.76 3.74
CA GLU A 329 8.09 21.62 4.67
C GLU A 329 6.58 21.34 4.57
N TYR A 330 5.94 21.23 5.73
CA TYR A 330 4.50 21.06 5.84
C TYR A 330 3.99 21.98 6.94
N HIS A 331 2.80 22.53 6.72
CA HIS A 331 2.12 23.39 7.68
C HIS A 331 0.66 22.99 7.75
N ASN A 332 0.16 22.71 8.95
CA ASN A 332 -1.24 22.35 9.18
C ASN A 332 -1.72 22.93 10.52
N ASN A 333 -3.05 22.96 10.67
CA ASN A 333 -3.73 23.42 11.86
C ASN A 333 -4.17 22.25 12.79
N ASN A 334 -3.45 21.12 12.76
CA ASN A 334 -3.70 19.99 13.66
C ASN A 334 -2.91 20.19 14.97
N TYR A 335 -3.57 20.06 16.12
CA TYR A 335 -3.00 20.28 17.46
C TYR A 335 -3.27 19.10 18.40
N ASP A 336 -2.52 19.06 19.51
CA ASP A 336 -2.69 18.13 20.62
C ASP A 336 -2.55 16.64 20.21
N GLY A 337 -3.39 15.76 20.77
CA GLY A 337 -3.35 14.32 20.52
C GLY A 337 -2.26 13.59 21.32
N PHE A 338 -2.45 12.28 21.50
CA PHE A 338 -1.52 11.42 22.22
C PHE A 338 -0.12 11.45 21.59
N MET A 339 0.92 11.48 22.41
CA MET A 339 2.33 11.50 22.00
C MET A 339 2.66 12.60 20.97
N ASN A 340 2.06 13.78 21.12
CA ASN A 340 2.50 14.95 20.35
C ASN A 340 3.84 15.45 20.90
N PHE A 341 4.91 15.26 20.13
CA PHE A 341 6.26 15.75 20.44
C PHE A 341 6.68 16.91 19.53
N THR A 342 5.75 17.50 18.76
CA THR A 342 6.06 18.70 17.97
C THR A 342 6.24 19.90 18.87
N LYS A 343 7.26 20.71 18.59
CA LYS A 343 7.40 22.03 19.18
C LYS A 343 6.65 23.03 18.30
N ARG A 344 5.60 23.63 18.85
CA ARG A 344 4.79 24.68 18.22
C ARG A 344 4.83 25.94 19.09
N GLU A 345 5.10 27.08 18.49
CA GLU A 345 5.15 28.39 19.17
C GLU A 345 4.07 29.35 18.63
N GLU A 346 3.29 28.90 17.64
CA GLU A 346 2.25 29.66 16.98
C GLU A 346 1.05 29.89 17.91
N GLN A 347 0.48 31.11 17.87
CA GLN A 347 -0.74 31.46 18.63
C GLN A 347 -2.04 31.23 17.84
N VAL A 348 -1.92 31.03 16.52
CA VAL A 348 -3.06 30.87 15.61
C VAL A 348 -3.09 29.42 15.13
N ASN A 349 -4.20 28.75 15.42
CA ASN A 349 -4.46 27.36 15.02
C ASN A 349 -5.70 27.23 14.13
N TYR A 350 -6.10 28.32 13.47
CA TYR A 350 -7.29 28.41 12.63
C TYR A 350 -6.99 29.23 11.37
N TYR A 351 -7.82 29.06 10.33
CA TYR A 351 -7.71 29.80 9.08
C TYR A 351 -9.12 30.20 8.58
N PRO A 352 -9.33 31.41 8.05
CA PRO A 352 -8.35 32.52 7.95
C PRO A 352 -8.15 33.27 9.27
N SER A 353 -7.02 33.99 9.38
CA SER A 353 -6.69 34.82 10.55
C SER A 353 -6.04 36.14 10.13
N TRP A 354 -6.22 37.19 10.92
CA TRP A 354 -5.53 38.48 10.76
C TRP A 354 -4.14 38.51 11.43
N TYR A 355 -3.87 37.54 12.31
CA TYR A 355 -2.66 37.47 13.13
C TYR A 355 -1.66 36.44 12.64
N ASP A 356 -2.01 35.71 11.58
CA ASP A 356 -1.14 34.75 10.93
C ASP A 356 -1.30 34.87 9.41
N ASN A 357 -0.18 35.00 8.71
CA ASN A 357 -0.14 35.22 7.26
C ASN A 357 0.02 33.89 6.49
N VAL A 358 -0.47 32.78 7.04
CA VAL A 358 -0.54 31.51 6.33
C VAL A 358 -1.55 31.59 5.19
N HIS A 359 -1.22 30.96 4.07
CA HIS A 359 -2.07 30.93 2.88
C HIS A 359 -2.33 29.48 2.45
N PRO A 360 -3.49 29.19 1.85
CA PRO A 360 -3.73 27.90 1.22
C PRO A 360 -2.63 27.62 0.20
N ALA A 361 -2.22 26.35 0.11
CA ALA A 361 -1.22 25.93 -0.86
C ALA A 361 -1.61 26.35 -2.28
N LYS A 362 -0.61 26.54 -3.14
CA LYS A 362 -0.80 26.85 -4.56
C LYS A 362 -1.81 25.86 -5.16
N LYS A 363 -2.85 26.40 -5.80
CA LYS A 363 -3.81 25.57 -6.53
C LYS A 363 -3.15 24.99 -7.77
N TYR A 364 -3.23 23.67 -7.91
CA TYR A 364 -2.91 22.96 -9.14
C TYR A 364 -4.22 22.66 -9.88
N PRO A 365 -4.17 22.42 -11.21
CA PRO A 365 -5.30 21.87 -11.93
C PRO A 365 -5.83 20.64 -11.19
N ILE A 366 -7.12 20.66 -10.88
CA ILE A 366 -7.88 19.56 -10.31
C ILE A 366 -8.93 19.12 -11.32
N ILE A 367 -9.32 17.85 -11.28
CA ILE A 367 -10.30 17.28 -12.20
C ILE A 367 -11.64 17.99 -12.00
N SER A 368 -12.24 18.50 -13.09
CA SER A 368 -13.65 18.88 -13.12
C SER A 368 -14.44 17.69 -13.65
N VAL A 369 -15.08 16.95 -12.76
CA VAL A 369 -15.90 15.79 -13.13
C VAL A 369 -17.33 16.26 -13.42
N SER A 370 -17.86 15.88 -14.59
CA SER A 370 -19.30 15.98 -14.84
C SER A 370 -19.95 14.72 -14.29
N LEU A 371 -20.68 14.85 -13.18
CA LEU A 371 -21.43 13.73 -12.61
C LEU A 371 -22.76 13.58 -13.36
N SER A 372 -23.07 12.34 -13.73
CA SER A 372 -24.36 11.94 -14.30
C SER A 372 -25.01 10.86 -13.43
N GLY A 373 -26.29 10.56 -13.68
CA GLY A 373 -27.06 9.58 -12.89
C GLY A 373 -27.80 10.18 -11.68
N ARG A 374 -28.32 9.29 -10.82
CA ARG A 374 -29.03 9.64 -9.58
C ARG A 374 -28.36 8.91 -8.43
N PRO A 375 -28.26 9.51 -7.23
CA PRO A 375 -27.89 8.76 -6.04
C PRO A 375 -28.86 7.58 -5.86
N GLU A 376 -28.35 6.35 -5.92
CA GLU A 376 -29.16 5.18 -5.62
C GLU A 376 -29.53 5.23 -4.13
N ARG A 377 -30.80 5.56 -3.84
CA ARG A 377 -31.37 5.22 -2.54
C ARG A 377 -31.57 3.72 -2.53
N MET A 378 -30.69 2.98 -1.86
CA MET A 378 -31.03 1.64 -1.40
C MET A 378 -32.17 1.77 -0.39
N THR A 379 -33.41 1.77 -0.88
CA THR A 379 -34.55 1.41 -0.03
C THR A 379 -34.32 -0.02 0.40
N GLN A 380 -34.07 -0.22 1.69
CA GLN A 380 -34.04 -1.53 2.32
C GLN A 380 -35.20 -2.36 1.77
N ILE A 381 -34.88 -3.45 1.09
CA ILE A 381 -35.88 -4.48 0.79
C ILE A 381 -36.10 -5.17 2.14
N ASN A 382 -37.34 -5.03 2.65
CA ASN A 382 -37.82 -5.57 3.93
C ASN A 382 -37.56 -7.06 4.10
#